data_AF-A0A9E0Q227-F1
#
_entry.id   AF-A0A9E0Q227-F1
#
_cell.length_a   1.000
_cell.length_b   1.000
_cell.length_c   1.000
_cell.angle_alpha   90.00
_cell.angle_beta   90.00
_cell.angle_gamma   90.00
#
_symmetry.space_group_name_H-M   'P 1'
#
loop_
_entity.id
_entity.type
_entity.pdbx_description
1 polymer ?
#
loop_
_entity_poly.entity_id
_entity_poly.type
_entity_poly.pdbx_seq_one_letter_code
_entity_poly.pdbx_strand_id
1 'polypeptide(L)'
;YTALLGVEVLSGAGDAVANATFDPLTLRTEVTFSSASGTVNSSFGPLVIVRYALDPALELDRRFILRVDPDALDLDAADGQPVPYFTEKGRLRVDDFDADVSLEAEADHAVPGATAVIGAGTEILGEIASGTIEILFEPGFADGPATASIHPAYGAAVIDAVEEPAPGVVRVTFHSTGDDLNTLLPGPFLAVSIPTRADVAVGSRYEVILGAGTAVLDGNGQLVEVEMTEPEILRFVQANLQFLSGFDDGSADDFWTGGNS
;
A
#
# COMPACT_ATOMS: atom_id res chain seq x y z
N TYR A 1 -6.54 17.74 -20.72
CA TYR A 1 -5.09 17.56 -20.80
C TYR A 1 -4.61 16.99 -19.48
N THR A 2 -3.64 16.08 -19.49
CA THR A 2 -3.00 15.60 -18.26
C THR A 2 -1.92 16.59 -17.82
N ALA A 3 -1.85 16.90 -16.53
CA ALA A 3 -0.81 17.76 -15.97
C ALA A 3 -0.34 17.22 -14.61
N LEU A 4 0.95 17.35 -14.32
CA LEU A 4 1.48 17.08 -12.98
C LEU A 4 1.02 18.21 -12.03
N LEU A 5 0.32 17.83 -10.97
CA LEU A 5 -0.17 18.75 -9.93
C LEU A 5 0.83 18.88 -8.78
N GLY A 6 1.52 17.80 -8.44
CA GLY A 6 2.49 17.80 -7.36
C GLY A 6 3.16 16.45 -7.18
N VAL A 7 4.29 16.49 -6.50
CA VAL A 7 5.04 15.31 -6.05
C VAL A 7 5.39 15.50 -4.60
N GLU A 8 5.23 14.43 -3.84
CA GLU A 8 5.55 14.36 -2.42
C GLU A 8 6.36 13.09 -2.19
N VAL A 9 7.48 13.22 -1.48
CA VAL A 9 8.33 12.09 -1.08
C VAL A 9 8.27 12.00 0.43
N LEU A 10 7.95 10.82 0.95
CA LEU A 10 7.71 10.61 2.36
C LEU A 10 9.00 10.14 3.05
N SER A 11 9.45 10.89 4.06
CA SER A 11 10.50 10.47 4.98
C SER A 11 10.00 10.50 6.42
N GLY A 12 10.47 9.54 7.23
CA GLY A 12 10.07 9.46 8.64
C GLY A 12 10.44 10.70 9.44
N ALA A 13 11.49 11.42 9.05
CA ALA A 13 11.89 12.70 9.66
C ALA A 13 11.21 13.94 9.03
N GLY A 14 10.44 13.79 7.96
CA GLY A 14 9.82 14.92 7.24
C GLY A 14 10.82 15.86 6.57
N ASP A 15 12.00 15.36 6.23
CA ASP A 15 13.15 16.11 5.69
C ASP A 15 13.45 15.80 4.21
N ALA A 16 12.60 15.02 3.55
CA ALA A 16 12.74 14.73 2.14
C ALA A 16 12.55 16.00 1.30
N VAL A 17 13.49 16.23 0.40
CA VAL A 17 13.40 17.28 -0.63
C VAL A 17 13.26 16.58 -1.97
N ALA A 18 12.21 16.92 -2.72
CA ALA A 18 11.92 16.34 -4.01
C ALA A 18 11.84 17.41 -5.11
N ASN A 19 12.29 17.06 -6.31
CA ASN A 19 12.08 17.80 -7.54
C ASN A 19 11.48 16.86 -8.57
N ALA A 20 10.53 17.37 -9.35
CA ALA A 20 9.89 16.59 -10.39
C ALA A 20 9.77 17.36 -11.70
N THR A 21 9.91 16.64 -12.81
CA THR A 21 9.62 17.12 -14.16
C THR A 21 8.55 16.22 -14.78
N PHE A 22 7.70 16.81 -15.62
CA PHE A 22 6.68 16.06 -16.36
C PHE A 22 6.73 16.44 -17.83
N ASP A 23 6.88 15.44 -18.69
CA ASP A 23 6.76 15.59 -20.13
C ASP A 23 5.36 15.14 -20.60
N PRO A 24 4.47 16.07 -20.97
CA PRO A 24 3.12 15.74 -21.40
C PRO A 24 3.06 15.05 -22.77
N LEU A 25 4.15 15.07 -23.56
CA LEU A 25 4.19 14.39 -24.86
C LEU A 25 4.47 12.90 -24.69
N THR A 26 5.33 12.54 -23.75
CA THR A 26 5.69 11.14 -23.45
C THR A 26 4.96 10.57 -22.25
N LEU A 27 4.22 11.41 -21.51
CA LEU A 27 3.57 11.10 -20.23
C LEU A 27 4.54 10.52 -19.19
N ARG A 28 5.78 11.02 -19.21
CA ARG A 28 6.85 10.61 -18.31
C ARG A 28 7.00 11.65 -17.20
N THR A 29 7.01 11.17 -15.96
CA THR A 29 7.40 11.98 -14.80
C THR A 29 8.71 11.45 -14.25
N GLU A 30 9.66 12.34 -14.03
CA GLU A 30 10.91 12.04 -13.37
C GLU A 30 10.88 12.68 -11.99
N VAL A 31 11.18 11.89 -10.96
CA VAL A 31 11.25 12.36 -9.58
C VAL A 31 12.66 12.13 -9.07
N THR A 32 13.28 13.20 -8.57
CA THR A 32 14.58 13.16 -7.88
C THR A 32 14.38 13.63 -6.47
N PHE A 33 14.98 12.95 -5.50
CA PHE A 33 14.81 13.31 -4.11
C PHE A 33 16.05 13.00 -3.28
N SER A 34 16.10 13.60 -2.10
CA SER A 34 17.11 13.33 -1.08
C SER A 34 16.53 13.55 0.31
N SER A 35 17.03 12.81 1.31
CA SER A 35 16.72 13.03 2.73
C SER A 35 18.02 13.09 3.49
N ALA A 36 18.21 14.13 4.30
CA ALA A 36 19.44 14.32 5.08
C ALA A 36 19.61 13.24 6.16
N SER A 37 18.49 12.75 6.70
CA SER A 37 18.45 11.68 7.70
C SER A 37 18.47 10.27 7.10
N GLY A 38 18.28 10.13 5.78
CA GLY A 38 18.18 8.82 5.14
C GLY A 38 16.95 8.03 5.56
N THR A 39 15.86 8.70 5.92
CA THR A 39 14.62 8.09 6.46
C THR A 39 13.50 8.01 5.42
N VAL A 40 13.80 8.16 4.13
CA VAL A 40 12.82 7.86 3.08
C VAL A 40 12.43 6.38 3.18
N ASN A 41 11.13 6.08 3.12
CA ASN A 41 10.59 4.73 3.27
C ASN A 41 10.90 4.07 4.65
N SER A 42 11.21 4.86 5.70
CA SER A 42 11.42 4.32 7.05
C SER A 42 10.12 3.99 7.79
N SER A 43 8.99 4.41 7.23
CA SER A 43 7.65 4.16 7.74
C SER A 43 6.86 3.42 6.67
N PHE A 44 5.90 2.61 7.08
CA PHE A 44 4.98 1.96 6.15
C PHE A 44 4.18 3.00 5.36
N GLY A 45 3.97 2.77 4.07
CA GLY A 45 3.20 3.64 3.19
C GLY A 45 3.93 3.88 1.87
N PRO A 46 3.39 4.78 1.02
CA PRO A 46 4.01 5.08 -0.26
C PRO A 46 5.35 5.79 -0.09
N LEU A 47 6.34 5.45 -0.92
CA LEU A 47 7.62 6.18 -0.95
C LEU A 47 7.44 7.57 -1.59
N VAL A 48 6.73 7.60 -2.72
CA VAL A 48 6.43 8.82 -3.51
C VAL A 48 4.95 8.84 -3.85
N ILE A 49 4.30 10.00 -3.66
CA ILE A 49 2.96 10.27 -4.16
C ILE A 49 3.08 11.25 -5.32
N VAL A 50 2.60 10.85 -6.50
CA VAL A 50 2.58 11.68 -7.70
C VAL A 50 1.13 11.98 -8.07
N ARG A 51 0.75 13.26 -8.04
CA ARG A 51 -0.62 13.70 -8.30
C ARG A 51 -0.72 14.28 -9.69
N TYR A 52 -1.67 13.79 -10.49
CA TYR A 52 -1.95 14.29 -11.82
C TYR A 52 -3.38 14.83 -11.91
N ALA A 53 -3.56 15.92 -12.66
CA ALA A 53 -4.86 16.28 -13.19
C ALA A 53 -5.15 15.35 -14.37
N LEU A 54 -6.27 14.64 -14.31
CA LEU A 54 -6.75 13.83 -15.41
C LEU A 54 -7.52 14.71 -16.42
N ASP A 55 -7.53 14.27 -17.68
CA ASP A 55 -8.36 14.93 -18.69
C ASP A 55 -9.85 14.71 -18.35
N PRO A 56 -10.67 15.77 -18.22
CA PRO A 56 -12.09 15.60 -17.91
C PRO A 56 -12.88 14.85 -19.00
N ALA A 57 -12.29 14.67 -20.19
CA ALA A 57 -12.87 13.86 -21.26
C ALA A 57 -12.53 12.35 -21.16
N LEU A 58 -11.84 11.90 -20.11
CA LEU A 58 -11.63 10.47 -19.89
C LEU A 58 -12.97 9.79 -19.58
N GLU A 59 -13.22 8.68 -20.27
CA GLU A 59 -14.38 7.83 -20.02
C GLU A 59 -14.16 7.03 -18.73
N LEU A 60 -15.25 6.77 -17.99
CA LEU A 60 -15.27 5.82 -16.88
C LEU A 60 -14.80 4.44 -17.34
N ASP A 61 -14.27 3.67 -16.41
CA ASP A 61 -13.65 2.36 -16.62
C ASP A 61 -12.41 2.35 -17.52
N ARG A 62 -11.98 3.51 -18.04
CA ARG A 62 -10.78 3.57 -18.87
C ARG A 62 -9.55 3.18 -18.06
N ARG A 63 -8.75 2.28 -18.63
CA ARG A 63 -7.61 1.67 -17.94
C ARG A 63 -6.29 2.15 -18.51
N PHE A 64 -5.34 2.37 -17.62
CA PHE A 64 -3.96 2.74 -17.92
C PHE A 64 -3.01 1.80 -17.20
N ILE A 65 -1.87 1.54 -17.83
CA ILE A 65 -0.77 0.82 -17.20
C ILE A 65 0.25 1.87 -16.76
N LEU A 66 0.53 1.90 -15.48
CA LEU A 66 1.61 2.68 -14.91
C LEU A 66 2.86 1.80 -14.86
N ARG A 67 4.00 2.36 -15.25
CA ARG A 67 5.28 1.66 -15.20
C ARG A 67 6.32 2.57 -14.59
N VAL A 68 7.06 2.03 -13.64
CA VAL A 68 8.35 2.60 -13.27
C VAL A 68 9.36 2.13 -14.32
N ASP A 69 10.10 3.06 -14.91
CA ASP A 69 11.18 2.73 -15.83
C ASP A 69 12.37 2.20 -15.02
N PRO A 70 12.67 0.88 -15.08
CA PRO A 70 13.68 0.28 -14.21
C PRO A 70 15.09 0.81 -14.54
N ASP A 71 15.34 1.22 -15.79
CA ASP A 71 16.63 1.78 -16.20
C ASP A 71 16.82 3.22 -15.70
N ALA A 72 15.74 3.85 -15.21
CA ALA A 72 15.74 5.20 -14.64
C ALA A 72 15.61 5.21 -13.11
N LEU A 73 15.49 4.04 -12.47
CA LEU A 73 15.37 3.93 -11.02
C LEU A 73 16.76 3.69 -10.40
N ASP A 74 17.24 4.69 -9.68
CA ASP A 74 18.48 4.63 -8.91
C ASP A 74 18.17 5.09 -7.48
N LEU A 75 18.39 4.21 -6.51
CA LEU A 75 18.09 4.44 -5.11
C LEU A 75 19.33 4.14 -4.29
N ASP A 76 19.84 5.14 -3.57
CA ASP A 76 20.98 4.99 -2.67
C ASP A 76 20.52 5.04 -1.21
N ALA A 77 21.04 4.11 -0.41
CA ALA A 77 20.91 4.14 1.03
C ALA A 77 21.77 5.27 1.62
N ALA A 78 21.55 5.59 2.90
CA ALA A 78 22.28 6.64 3.60
C ALA A 78 23.82 6.42 3.63
N ASP A 79 24.26 5.17 3.51
CA ASP A 79 25.68 4.78 3.43
C ASP A 79 26.23 4.75 1.99
N GLY A 80 25.43 5.16 1.01
CA GLY A 80 25.77 5.20 -0.41
C GLY A 80 25.79 3.83 -1.09
N GLN A 81 25.22 2.79 -0.46
CA GLN A 81 25.00 1.51 -1.13
C GLN A 81 23.69 1.55 -1.94
N PRO A 82 23.65 0.93 -3.13
CA PRO A 82 22.40 0.79 -3.87
C PRO A 82 21.36 0.01 -3.06
N VAL A 83 20.14 0.52 -3.05
CA VAL A 83 18.98 -0.13 -2.45
C VAL A 83 18.38 -1.10 -3.46
N PRO A 84 18.25 -2.40 -3.15
CA PRO A 84 17.53 -3.32 -4.01
C PRO A 84 16.06 -2.92 -4.07
N TYR A 85 15.49 -2.95 -5.27
CA TYR A 85 14.09 -2.65 -5.51
C TYR A 85 13.48 -3.69 -6.46
N PHE A 86 12.15 -3.78 -6.42
CA PHE A 86 11.36 -4.44 -7.44
C PHE A 86 10.39 -3.43 -8.02
N THR A 87 10.05 -3.58 -9.30
CA THR A 87 9.01 -2.77 -9.93
C THR A 87 7.96 -3.70 -10.49
N GLU A 88 6.72 -3.41 -10.17
CA GLU A 88 5.58 -4.04 -10.81
C GLU A 88 4.84 -3.02 -11.65
N LYS A 89 4.08 -3.51 -12.63
CA LYS A 89 3.22 -2.63 -13.42
C LYS A 89 2.02 -2.25 -12.57
N GLY A 90 1.92 -0.97 -12.23
CA GLY A 90 0.70 -0.43 -11.66
C GLY A 90 -0.42 -0.39 -12.70
N ARG A 91 -1.66 -0.38 -12.22
CA ARG A 91 -2.85 -0.21 -13.05
C ARG A 91 -3.64 0.97 -12.50
N LEU A 92 -4.20 1.78 -13.39
CA LEU A 92 -5.09 2.88 -13.04
C LEU A 92 -6.38 2.70 -13.81
N ARG A 93 -7.51 2.65 -13.10
CA ARG A 93 -8.86 2.72 -13.65
C ARG A 93 -9.40 4.12 -13.39
N VAL A 94 -10.04 4.72 -14.39
CA VAL A 94 -10.85 5.92 -14.17
C VAL A 94 -12.16 5.47 -13.57
N ASP A 95 -12.38 5.78 -12.30
CA ASP A 95 -13.60 5.43 -11.59
C ASP A 95 -14.56 6.61 -11.48
N ASP A 96 -15.81 6.30 -11.13
CA ASP A 96 -16.78 7.32 -10.76
C ASP A 96 -16.41 7.90 -9.38
N PHE A 97 -16.59 9.21 -9.22
CA PHE A 97 -16.31 9.90 -7.96
C PHE A 97 -17.34 9.55 -6.87
N ASP A 98 -18.53 9.08 -7.27
CA ASP A 98 -19.64 8.74 -6.36
C ASP A 98 -19.65 7.25 -5.94
N ALA A 99 -18.56 6.50 -6.14
CA ALA A 99 -18.46 5.14 -5.63
C ALA A 99 -18.40 5.14 -4.08
N ASP A 100 -19.00 4.12 -3.46
CA ASP A 100 -18.93 3.93 -2.01
C ASP A 100 -17.54 3.43 -1.62
N VAL A 101 -17.00 3.94 -0.50
CA VAL A 101 -15.70 3.47 0.01
C VAL A 101 -15.82 1.99 0.37
N SER A 102 -14.90 1.19 -0.15
CA SER A 102 -14.72 -0.21 0.24
C SER A 102 -13.40 -0.40 0.99
N LEU A 103 -13.37 -1.43 1.83
CA LEU A 103 -12.18 -1.89 2.55
C LEU A 103 -11.72 -3.24 2.03
N GLU A 104 -10.41 -3.37 1.84
CA GLU A 104 -9.75 -4.61 1.46
C GLU A 104 -8.58 -4.94 2.39
N ALA A 105 -8.21 -6.22 2.43
CA ALA A 105 -6.99 -6.65 3.10
C ALA A 105 -5.77 -6.22 2.28
N GLU A 106 -4.65 -6.02 2.96
CA GLU A 106 -3.39 -5.62 2.32
C GLU A 106 -2.26 -6.54 2.81
N ALA A 107 -1.53 -7.17 1.88
CA ALA A 107 -0.32 -7.92 2.18
C ALA A 107 0.59 -7.98 0.95
N ASP A 108 1.89 -8.02 1.17
CA ASP A 108 2.83 -8.10 0.04
C ASP A 108 4.03 -9.02 0.37
N HIS A 109 5.24 -8.48 0.44
CA HIS A 109 6.46 -9.25 0.64
C HIS A 109 6.99 -9.13 2.08
N ALA A 110 7.54 -10.22 2.60
CA ALA A 110 8.27 -10.25 3.86
C ALA A 110 9.58 -11.02 3.74
N VAL A 111 10.55 -10.69 4.59
CA VAL A 111 11.82 -11.40 4.69
C VAL A 111 11.81 -12.24 5.97
N PRO A 112 12.20 -13.54 5.93
CA PRO A 112 12.30 -14.35 7.14
C PRO A 112 13.19 -13.69 8.21
N GLY A 113 12.70 -13.59 9.44
CA GLY A 113 13.42 -12.97 10.57
C GLY A 113 13.31 -11.45 10.62
N ALA A 114 12.61 -10.83 9.66
CA ALA A 114 12.27 -9.41 9.67
C ALA A 114 10.83 -9.20 10.17
N THR A 115 10.26 -8.03 9.88
CA THR A 115 8.85 -7.71 10.16
C THR A 115 8.04 -7.84 8.87
N ALA A 116 6.97 -8.64 8.90
CA ALA A 116 5.95 -8.61 7.86
C ALA A 116 4.98 -7.46 8.14
N VAL A 117 4.54 -6.77 7.09
CA VAL A 117 3.49 -5.77 7.22
C VAL A 117 2.28 -6.24 6.43
N ILE A 118 1.16 -6.35 7.13
CA ILE A 118 -0.17 -6.65 6.58
C ILE A 118 -1.12 -5.53 7.02
N GLY A 119 -2.32 -5.43 6.48
CA GLY A 119 -3.15 -4.28 6.80
C GLY A 119 -4.52 -4.26 6.18
N ALA A 120 -5.05 -3.05 6.09
CA ALA A 120 -6.25 -2.75 5.35
C ALA A 120 -6.07 -1.46 4.55
N GLY A 121 -6.69 -1.43 3.38
CA GLY A 121 -6.67 -0.33 2.46
C GLY A 121 -8.05 0.00 1.91
N THR A 122 -8.11 1.10 1.18
CA THR A 122 -9.29 1.54 0.41
C THR A 122 -8.90 1.70 -1.05
N GLU A 123 -9.77 1.31 -1.97
CA GLU A 123 -9.53 1.56 -3.39
C GLU A 123 -9.75 3.04 -3.78
N ILE A 124 -10.67 3.70 -3.09
CA ILE A 124 -11.12 5.06 -3.39
C ILE A 124 -11.09 5.99 -2.17
N LEU A 125 -11.15 7.29 -2.46
CA LEU A 125 -11.21 8.32 -1.43
C LEU A 125 -12.54 8.29 -0.70
N GLY A 126 -12.48 8.54 0.60
CA GLY A 126 -13.64 8.88 1.40
C GLY A 126 -13.30 8.85 2.88
N GLU A 127 -13.96 9.72 3.63
CA GLU A 127 -13.61 9.99 5.02
C GLU A 127 -13.85 8.76 5.91
N ILE A 128 -12.83 8.34 6.65
CA ILE A 128 -12.94 7.29 7.66
C ILE A 128 -12.88 7.95 9.04
N ALA A 129 -13.93 7.82 9.84
CA ALA A 129 -13.99 8.42 11.17
C ALA A 129 -13.42 7.51 12.26
N SER A 130 -13.76 6.21 12.26
CA SER A 130 -13.32 5.28 13.30
C SER A 130 -13.64 3.83 12.92
N GLY A 131 -13.11 2.87 13.68
CA GLY A 131 -13.55 1.49 13.51
C GLY A 131 -12.71 0.48 14.27
N THR A 132 -13.09 -0.77 14.06
CA THR A 132 -12.29 -1.95 14.39
C THR A 132 -12.02 -2.71 13.11
N ILE A 133 -10.76 -3.05 12.86
CA ILE A 133 -10.33 -3.90 11.76
C ILE A 133 -9.80 -5.20 12.34
N GLU A 134 -10.40 -6.33 11.94
CA GLU A 134 -9.93 -7.67 12.27
C GLU A 134 -9.17 -8.22 11.07
N ILE A 135 -7.92 -8.61 11.27
CA ILE A 135 -7.08 -9.25 10.26
C ILE A 135 -6.86 -10.70 10.67
N LEU A 136 -7.16 -11.62 9.76
CA LEU A 136 -6.93 -13.05 9.92
C LEU A 136 -5.79 -13.48 9.01
N PHE A 137 -4.85 -14.24 9.55
CA PHE A 137 -3.71 -14.79 8.82
C PHE A 137 -3.30 -16.15 9.38
N GLU A 138 -2.59 -16.95 8.58
CA GLU A 138 -1.98 -18.18 9.06
C GLU A 138 -0.80 -17.89 10.03
N PRO A 139 -0.85 -18.30 11.31
CA PRO A 139 0.13 -17.87 12.32
C PRO A 139 1.52 -18.51 12.17
N GLY A 140 1.71 -19.42 11.20
CA GLY A 140 2.91 -20.25 11.09
C GLY A 140 4.23 -19.46 10.92
N PHE A 141 4.15 -18.23 10.43
CA PHE A 141 5.29 -17.34 10.24
C PHE A 141 5.55 -16.38 11.41
N ALA A 142 4.59 -16.16 12.30
CA ALA A 142 4.69 -15.12 13.35
C ALA A 142 5.63 -15.54 14.49
N ASP A 143 6.40 -14.59 15.01
CA ASP A 143 7.42 -14.79 16.07
C ASP A 143 7.28 -13.83 17.27
N GLY A 144 6.17 -13.11 17.36
CA GLY A 144 5.97 -12.14 18.42
C GLY A 144 4.68 -11.35 18.29
N PRO A 145 4.44 -10.44 19.25
CA PRO A 145 3.26 -9.61 19.24
C PRO A 145 3.26 -8.64 18.04
N ALA A 146 2.09 -8.42 17.48
CA ALA A 146 1.86 -7.45 16.44
C ALA A 146 1.84 -6.02 17.01
N THR A 147 2.23 -5.05 16.17
CA THR A 147 2.00 -3.63 16.42
C THR A 147 1.20 -3.04 15.27
N ALA A 148 0.54 -1.90 15.48
CA ALA A 148 -0.23 -1.24 14.43
C ALA A 148 0.11 0.24 14.32
N SER A 149 -0.06 0.79 13.12
CA SER A 149 0.20 2.20 12.81
C SER A 149 -0.64 2.66 11.62
N ILE A 150 -0.97 3.95 11.59
CA ILE A 150 -1.57 4.62 10.43
C ILE A 150 -0.57 5.65 9.94
N HIS A 151 -0.25 5.63 8.64
CA HIS A 151 0.72 6.58 8.10
C HIS A 151 0.09 7.98 7.98
N PRO A 152 0.76 9.07 8.44
CA PRO A 152 0.20 10.42 8.42
C PRO A 152 -0.23 10.94 7.05
N ALA A 153 0.33 10.40 5.96
CA ALA A 153 -0.06 10.77 4.60
C ALA A 153 -1.50 10.39 4.23
N TYR A 154 -2.10 9.45 4.97
CA TYR A 154 -3.51 9.11 4.82
C TYR A 154 -4.42 9.98 5.69
N GLY A 155 -3.89 10.82 6.57
CA GLY A 155 -4.64 11.65 7.52
C GLY A 155 -4.29 11.35 8.99
N ALA A 156 -4.85 12.12 9.91
CA ALA A 156 -4.53 12.08 11.33
C ALA A 156 -5.45 11.11 12.10
N ALA A 157 -4.89 10.00 12.56
CA ALA A 157 -5.62 9.00 13.34
C ALA A 157 -4.79 8.47 14.52
N VAL A 158 -5.49 7.87 15.48
CA VAL A 158 -4.92 7.26 16.69
C VAL A 158 -5.34 5.80 16.75
N ILE A 159 -4.38 4.92 17.05
CA ILE A 159 -4.65 3.52 17.41
C ILE A 159 -5.03 3.47 18.89
N ASP A 160 -6.26 3.09 19.18
CA ASP A 160 -6.79 2.95 20.54
C ASP A 160 -6.36 1.62 21.19
N ALA A 161 -6.37 0.54 20.41
CA ALA A 161 -6.01 -0.79 20.89
C ALA A 161 -5.50 -1.69 19.76
N VAL A 162 -4.57 -2.58 20.12
CA VAL A 162 -4.15 -3.74 19.31
C VAL A 162 -4.34 -4.97 20.18
N GLU A 163 -5.21 -5.88 19.74
CA GLU A 163 -5.56 -7.10 20.46
C GLU A 163 -5.25 -8.34 19.62
N GLU A 164 -4.77 -9.41 20.26
CA GLU A 164 -4.53 -10.71 19.64
C GLU A 164 -5.40 -11.77 20.32
N PRO A 165 -6.70 -11.86 19.98
CA PRO A 165 -7.65 -12.72 20.68
C PRO A 165 -7.37 -14.23 20.46
N ALA A 166 -6.66 -14.59 19.39
CA ALA A 166 -6.24 -15.94 19.07
C ALA A 166 -5.00 -15.91 18.15
N PRO A 167 -4.22 -17.01 18.06
CA PRO A 167 -3.15 -17.10 17.07
C PRO A 167 -3.69 -16.88 15.66
N GLY A 168 -3.04 -15.98 14.91
CA GLY A 168 -3.45 -15.65 13.54
C GLY A 168 -4.60 -14.64 13.46
N VAL A 169 -4.95 -13.98 14.56
CA VAL A 169 -6.00 -12.95 14.60
C VAL A 169 -5.43 -11.71 15.28
N VAL A 170 -5.45 -10.58 14.57
CA VAL A 170 -5.15 -9.26 15.13
C VAL A 170 -6.37 -8.36 14.95
N ARG A 171 -6.77 -7.66 16.02
CA ARG A 171 -7.81 -6.64 15.99
C ARG A 171 -7.21 -5.29 16.32
N VAL A 172 -7.46 -4.31 15.46
CA VAL A 172 -7.01 -2.94 15.66
C VAL A 172 -8.22 -2.03 15.78
N THR A 173 -8.33 -1.30 16.88
CA THR A 173 -9.34 -0.26 17.08
C THR A 173 -8.69 1.10 16.96
N PHE A 174 -9.34 2.02 16.25
CA PHE A 174 -8.79 3.34 15.95
C PHE A 174 -9.88 4.40 15.76
N HIS A 175 -9.47 5.66 15.82
CA HIS A 175 -10.29 6.80 15.40
C HIS A 175 -9.45 7.89 14.72
N SER A 176 -10.08 8.60 13.80
CA SER A 176 -9.59 9.84 13.22
C SER A 176 -9.64 10.97 14.25
N THR A 177 -8.63 11.84 14.24
CA THR A 177 -8.52 12.98 15.15
C THR A 177 -8.72 14.33 14.46
N GLY A 178 -8.77 14.33 13.12
CA GLY A 178 -8.87 15.54 12.30
C GLY A 178 -9.94 15.45 11.20
N ASP A 179 -10.76 14.40 11.19
CA ASP A 179 -11.78 14.15 10.16
C ASP A 179 -11.18 14.13 8.73
N ASP A 180 -9.89 13.76 8.62
CA ASP A 180 -9.11 13.83 7.38
C ASP A 180 -8.56 12.47 6.92
N LEU A 181 -8.78 11.40 7.69
CA LEU A 181 -8.36 10.05 7.34
C LEU A 181 -9.03 9.58 6.03
N ASN A 182 -8.22 9.14 5.08
CA ASN A 182 -8.57 8.67 3.73
C ASN A 182 -9.24 9.73 2.82
N THR A 183 -9.10 11.03 3.14
CA THR A 183 -9.72 12.11 2.35
C THR A 183 -8.89 12.58 1.14
N LEU A 184 -7.57 12.35 1.16
CA LEU A 184 -6.63 12.87 0.14
C LEU A 184 -5.83 11.78 -0.59
N LEU A 185 -5.80 10.57 -0.03
CA LEU A 185 -5.02 9.46 -0.56
C LEU A 185 -5.75 8.15 -0.25
N PRO A 186 -6.18 7.37 -1.25
CA PRO A 186 -6.63 6.00 -1.03
C PRO A 186 -5.43 5.05 -0.90
N GLY A 187 -5.69 3.83 -0.45
CA GLY A 187 -4.71 2.75 -0.35
C GLY A 187 -4.52 2.26 1.08
N PRO A 188 -3.39 1.59 1.39
CA PRO A 188 -3.19 0.90 2.66
C PRO A 188 -2.96 1.89 3.81
N PHE A 189 -4.04 2.36 4.42
CA PHE A 189 -3.98 3.36 5.48
C PHE A 189 -3.61 2.75 6.84
N LEU A 190 -4.02 1.49 7.10
CA LEU A 190 -3.71 0.78 8.34
C LEU A 190 -2.63 -0.28 8.09
N ALA A 191 -1.56 -0.21 8.88
CA ALA A 191 -0.49 -1.20 8.90
C ALA A 191 -0.50 -1.99 10.21
N VAL A 192 -0.35 -3.31 10.12
CA VAL A 192 -0.09 -4.24 11.20
C VAL A 192 1.26 -4.91 10.94
N SER A 193 2.21 -4.61 11.81
CA SER A 193 3.58 -5.12 11.78
C SER A 193 3.71 -6.36 12.65
N ILE A 194 4.09 -7.49 12.05
CA ILE A 194 4.21 -8.79 12.70
C ILE A 194 5.68 -9.26 12.61
N PRO A 195 6.38 -9.45 13.74
CA PRO A 195 7.69 -10.09 13.74
C PRO A 195 7.59 -11.49 13.11
N THR A 196 8.48 -11.80 12.18
CA THR A 196 8.48 -13.09 11.47
C THR A 196 9.60 -13.98 11.96
N ARG A 197 9.38 -15.30 11.92
CA ARG A 197 10.40 -16.27 12.31
C ARG A 197 11.53 -16.29 11.27
N ALA A 198 12.76 -16.42 11.74
CA ALA A 198 13.93 -16.51 10.86
C ALA A 198 14.01 -17.81 10.03
N ASP A 199 13.25 -18.84 10.41
CA ASP A 199 13.24 -20.15 9.76
C ASP A 199 12.08 -20.36 8.77
N VAL A 200 11.27 -19.33 8.50
CA VAL A 200 10.26 -19.39 7.44
C VAL A 200 10.94 -19.64 6.10
N ALA A 201 10.46 -20.64 5.35
CA ALA A 201 11.02 -20.96 4.05
C ALA A 201 10.73 -19.83 3.04
N VAL A 202 11.76 -19.39 2.33
CA VAL A 202 11.61 -18.51 1.16
C VAL A 202 10.73 -19.19 0.11
N GLY A 203 9.80 -18.42 -0.47
CA GLY A 203 8.78 -18.89 -1.40
C GLY A 203 7.48 -19.35 -0.72
N SER A 204 7.44 -19.43 0.61
CA SER A 204 6.19 -19.67 1.35
C SER A 204 5.18 -18.55 1.09
N ARG A 205 3.90 -18.93 1.09
CA ARG A 205 2.75 -18.05 0.87
C ARG A 205 1.79 -18.23 2.03
N TYR A 206 1.27 -17.14 2.55
CA TYR A 206 0.29 -17.14 3.64
C TYR A 206 -0.86 -16.22 3.26
N GLU A 207 -2.09 -16.69 3.47
CA GLU A 207 -3.29 -15.90 3.20
C GLU A 207 -3.54 -14.88 4.31
N VAL A 208 -4.04 -13.72 3.90
CA VAL A 208 -4.45 -12.60 4.76
C VAL A 208 -5.82 -12.13 4.32
N ILE A 209 -6.77 -12.03 5.25
CA ILE A 209 -8.13 -11.55 4.98
C ILE A 209 -8.61 -10.61 6.08
N LEU A 210 -9.59 -9.77 5.73
CA LEU A 210 -10.40 -9.07 6.72
C LEU A 210 -11.40 -10.04 7.35
N GLY A 211 -11.40 -10.09 8.68
CA GLY A 211 -12.29 -10.93 9.47
C GLY A 211 -13.68 -10.33 9.61
N ALA A 212 -14.63 -11.17 10.05
CA ALA A 212 -16.02 -10.76 10.30
C ALA A 212 -16.16 -9.77 11.48
N GLY A 213 -15.10 -9.59 12.28
CA GLY A 213 -15.01 -8.55 13.31
C GLY A 213 -14.71 -7.15 12.77
N THR A 214 -14.47 -6.98 11.47
CA THR A 214 -14.23 -5.68 10.85
C THR A 214 -15.52 -4.85 10.76
N ALA A 215 -15.48 -3.65 11.32
CA ALA A 215 -16.54 -2.66 11.26
C ALA A 215 -15.93 -1.26 11.30
N VAL A 216 -16.05 -0.51 10.21
CA VAL A 216 -15.50 0.84 10.06
C VAL A 216 -16.62 1.82 9.74
N LEU A 217 -16.53 3.01 10.30
CA LEU A 217 -17.48 4.09 10.14
C LEU A 217 -16.87 5.23 9.33
N ASP A 218 -17.65 5.78 8.39
CA ASP A 218 -17.29 6.97 7.63
C ASP A 218 -17.48 8.26 8.47
N GLY A 219 -17.14 9.41 7.89
CA GLY A 219 -17.37 10.74 8.49
C GLY A 219 -18.83 11.03 8.89
N ASN A 220 -19.80 10.35 8.29
CA ASN A 220 -21.22 10.47 8.59
C ASN A 220 -21.72 9.44 9.63
N GLY A 221 -20.84 8.57 10.12
CA GLY A 221 -21.18 7.47 11.02
C GLY A 221 -21.90 6.30 10.34
N GLN A 222 -21.81 6.19 9.02
CA GLN A 222 -22.31 5.06 8.23
C GLN A 222 -21.23 3.97 8.14
N LEU A 223 -21.66 2.70 8.01
CA LEU A 223 -20.72 1.60 7.84
C LEU A 223 -20.09 1.66 6.45
N VAL A 224 -18.76 1.62 6.43
CA VAL A 224 -17.97 1.42 5.21
C VAL A 224 -18.12 -0.04 4.77
N GLU A 225 -18.34 -0.28 3.49
CA GLU A 225 -18.46 -1.63 2.95
C GLU A 225 -17.11 -2.35 3.09
N VAL A 226 -17.16 -3.62 3.53
CA VAL A 226 -15.97 -4.49 3.51
C VAL A 226 -16.07 -5.32 2.26
N GLU A 227 -15.17 -5.09 1.32
CA GLU A 227 -15.09 -5.93 0.15
C GLU A 227 -14.48 -7.25 0.58
N MET A 228 -15.27 -8.32 0.46
CA MET A 228 -14.73 -9.66 0.56
C MET A 228 -14.03 -9.99 -0.76
N THR A 229 -12.90 -9.33 -1.02
CA THR A 229 -12.00 -9.69 -2.11
C THR A 229 -11.36 -11.05 -1.86
N GLU A 230 -10.75 -11.61 -2.90
CA GLU A 230 -9.92 -12.81 -2.76
C GLU A 230 -8.84 -12.59 -1.68
N PRO A 231 -8.42 -13.63 -0.95
CA PRO A 231 -7.41 -13.48 0.09
C PRO A 231 -6.11 -12.88 -0.47
N GLU A 232 -5.59 -11.88 0.23
CA GLU A 232 -4.28 -11.33 -0.06
C GLU A 232 -3.18 -12.32 0.32
N ILE A 233 -2.07 -12.29 -0.42
CA ILE A 233 -1.01 -13.30 -0.29
C ILE A 233 0.29 -12.67 0.18
N LEU A 234 0.63 -12.91 1.45
CA LEU A 234 1.95 -12.60 2.01
C LEU A 234 3.00 -13.58 1.47
N ARG A 235 4.05 -13.06 0.83
CA ARG A 235 5.11 -13.84 0.19
C ARG A 235 6.45 -13.67 0.90
N PHE A 236 7.06 -14.79 1.32
CA PHE A 236 8.40 -14.76 1.90
C PHE A 236 9.49 -14.76 0.83
N VAL A 237 10.33 -13.74 0.84
CA VAL A 237 11.41 -13.53 -0.14
C VAL A 237 12.77 -13.43 0.54
N GLN A 238 13.84 -13.55 -0.25
CA GLN A 238 15.20 -13.41 0.26
C GLN A 238 15.56 -11.93 0.45
N ALA A 239 16.28 -11.60 1.52
CA ALA A 239 16.70 -10.23 1.86
C ALA A 239 17.50 -9.51 0.75
N ASN A 240 18.17 -10.25 -0.13
CA ASN A 240 19.13 -9.73 -1.12
C ASN A 240 18.65 -9.96 -2.56
N LEU A 241 17.38 -9.71 -2.87
CA LEU A 241 16.94 -9.78 -4.25
C LEU A 241 17.48 -8.58 -5.05
N GLN A 242 18.68 -8.74 -5.59
CA GLN A 242 19.08 -8.15 -6.86
C GLN A 242 18.55 -9.06 -7.97
N PHE A 243 17.43 -8.69 -8.59
CA PHE A 243 17.07 -9.24 -9.88
C PHE A 243 17.57 -8.31 -10.98
N LEU A 244 18.70 -8.69 -11.59
CA LEU A 244 19.05 -8.20 -12.92
C LEU A 244 17.93 -8.64 -13.87
N SER A 245 17.38 -7.66 -14.59
CA SER A 245 16.29 -7.76 -15.57
C SER A 245 16.14 -9.16 -16.21
N GLY A 246 15.01 -9.80 -15.94
CA GLY A 246 14.71 -11.10 -16.55
C GLY A 246 13.69 -11.91 -15.78
N PHE A 247 12.47 -11.39 -15.61
CA PHE A 247 11.31 -12.27 -15.55
C PHE A 247 10.27 -11.83 -16.56
N ASP A 248 10.01 -12.79 -17.44
CA ASP A 248 9.08 -12.78 -18.54
C ASP A 248 7.64 -12.63 -18.01
N ASP A 249 6.82 -12.10 -18.89
CA ASP A 249 5.42 -11.74 -18.69
C ASP A 249 4.55 -12.78 -17.95
N GLY A 250 4.08 -12.40 -16.75
CA GLY A 250 2.75 -12.84 -16.34
C GLY A 250 1.75 -12.33 -17.38
N SER A 251 1.34 -13.23 -18.28
CA SER A 251 0.57 -12.90 -19.48
C SER A 251 -0.71 -12.12 -19.15
N ALA A 252 -1.08 -11.20 -20.03
CA ALA A 252 -2.16 -10.24 -19.87
C ALA A 252 -3.58 -10.85 -19.86
N ASP A 253 -3.73 -12.17 -20.01
CA ASP A 253 -4.99 -12.82 -20.35
C ASP A 253 -5.63 -13.65 -19.22
N ASP A 254 -4.89 -14.01 -18.16
CA ASP A 254 -5.36 -15.02 -17.19
C ASP A 254 -6.27 -14.47 -16.06
N PHE A 255 -6.40 -13.15 -15.88
CA PHE A 255 -7.34 -12.57 -14.90
C PHE A 255 -8.64 -12.07 -15.54
N TRP A 256 -8.63 -11.72 -16.84
CA TRP A 256 -9.80 -11.10 -17.50
C TRP A 256 -10.77 -12.09 -18.16
N THR A 257 -10.50 -13.41 -18.12
CA THR A 257 -11.37 -14.43 -18.73
C THR A 257 -12.34 -15.11 -17.75
N GLY A 258 -12.39 -14.68 -16.49
CA GLY A 258 -13.37 -15.14 -15.50
C GLY A 258 -14.77 -14.56 -15.70
N GLY A 259 -15.41 -14.79 -16.85
CA GLY A 259 -16.79 -14.35 -17.06
C GLY A 259 -17.31 -14.43 -18.49
N ASN A 260 -17.57 -15.65 -18.98
CA ASN A 260 -18.72 -15.94 -19.84
C ASN A 260 -18.88 -17.46 -20.01
N SER A 261 -19.78 -18.03 -19.20
CA SER A 261 -20.52 -19.25 -19.56
C SER A 261 -22.00 -18.91 -19.61
#